data_AF-A0A9J6D7M5-F1
#
_entry.id   AF-A0A9J6D7M5-F1
#
_cell.length_a   1.000
_cell.length_b   1.000
_cell.length_c   1.000
_cell.angle_alpha   90.00
_cell.angle_beta   90.00
_cell.angle_gamma   90.00
#
_symmetry.space_group_name_H-M   'P 1'
#
loop_
_entity.id
_entity.type
_entity.pdbx_description
1 polymer ?
#
loop_
_entity_poly.entity_id
_entity_poly.type
_entity_poly.pdbx_seq_one_letter_code
_entity_poly.pdbx_strand_id
1 'polypeptide(L)'
;MPRDKWALKDDAVPRLFPSCPSTFRNRHGNARLLLADSPRQKASAEKDKRHFGLTRSFGGDESHPTVVNFTQIFRLLSLYTPIKTALRGKVQGEPNAVLVSVEDTLNTAVEAHRSKRANLRTEIEARLLEMTSFPRITPDQMSDEHSYFRGSPDDSVVYYLAGYVVHKMTKRKECQLCLQDVSSEAPVIGSDAYLTTYRSFKEGSLRHPSIKMLHFIRVVNESISFSLDEEGLCADLFWKVLDELDECDLTRLGCDQHKPTFTCEVLFFFIVTRMHFYARDVNRRLQTREKVAIATKKARLFVKPLNICIVCVYLGPRQ
;
A
#
# COMPACT_ATOMS: atom_id res chain seq x y z
N MET A 1 -20.15 -16.39 -24.95
CA MET A 1 -20.35 -17.40 -23.89
C MET A 1 -21.54 -16.99 -23.03
N PRO A 2 -22.55 -17.86 -22.82
CA PRO A 2 -23.80 -17.51 -22.15
C PRO A 2 -23.75 -17.63 -20.61
N ARG A 3 -24.77 -17.06 -19.99
CA ARG A 3 -24.86 -16.41 -18.66
C ARG A 3 -25.44 -17.28 -17.53
N ASP A 4 -25.35 -18.59 -17.59
CA ASP A 4 -26.11 -19.45 -16.66
C ASP A 4 -25.19 -20.15 -15.67
N LYS A 5 -24.96 -19.50 -14.51
CA LYS A 5 -24.56 -20.09 -13.20
C LYS A 5 -24.28 -18.98 -12.17
N TRP A 6 -25.32 -18.30 -11.72
CA TRP A 6 -25.32 -17.61 -10.43
C TRP A 6 -25.97 -18.51 -9.38
N ALA A 7 -25.29 -19.62 -9.07
CA ALA A 7 -25.49 -20.30 -7.79
C ALA A 7 -24.46 -19.70 -6.82
N LEU A 8 -24.93 -19.08 -5.74
CA LEU A 8 -24.08 -18.63 -4.63
C LEU A 8 -23.28 -19.85 -4.12
N LYS A 9 -21.95 -19.77 -4.14
CA LYS A 9 -21.05 -20.77 -3.55
C LYS A 9 -20.75 -20.40 -2.10
N ASP A 10 -20.63 -21.41 -1.25
CA ASP A 10 -20.33 -21.36 0.20
C ASP A 10 -18.95 -20.75 0.57
N ASP A 11 -18.30 -20.02 -0.33
CA ASP A 11 -16.94 -19.50 -0.16
C ASP A 11 -16.88 -18.04 0.33
N ALA A 12 -17.96 -17.50 0.89
CA ALA A 12 -18.00 -16.15 1.46
C ALA A 12 -17.36 -16.05 2.88
N VAL A 13 -16.29 -16.82 3.13
CA VAL A 13 -15.43 -16.62 4.30
C VAL A 13 -14.10 -16.03 3.80
N PRO A 14 -13.68 -14.84 4.27
CA PRO A 14 -12.37 -14.29 3.92
C PRO A 14 -11.28 -15.30 4.28
N ARG A 15 -10.51 -15.76 3.29
CA ARG A 15 -9.27 -16.49 3.52
C ARG A 15 -8.22 -15.52 4.10
N LEU A 16 -8.37 -15.20 5.38
CA LEU A 16 -7.31 -14.62 6.18
C LEU A 16 -6.21 -15.71 6.30
N PHE A 17 -5.01 -15.39 5.85
CA PHE A 17 -3.77 -16.19 5.89
C PHE A 17 -3.52 -17.20 4.74
N PRO A 18 -2.80 -16.80 3.67
CA PRO A 18 -2.39 -17.71 2.59
C PRO A 18 -1.07 -18.48 2.86
N SER A 19 -0.48 -18.40 4.05
CA SER A 19 0.83 -19.03 4.33
C SER A 19 0.89 -19.61 5.74
N CYS A 20 0.33 -20.79 5.91
CA CYS A 20 0.54 -21.64 7.09
C CYS A 20 1.43 -22.83 6.67
N PRO A 21 2.61 -23.05 7.27
CA PRO A 21 3.49 -24.18 6.90
C PRO A 21 2.82 -25.53 7.19
N SER A 22 2.95 -26.48 6.27
CA SER A 22 2.37 -27.83 6.30
C SER A 22 3.02 -28.82 7.28
N THR A 23 3.80 -28.36 8.26
CA THR A 23 4.67 -29.22 9.09
C THR A 23 3.96 -29.94 10.26
N PHE A 24 2.63 -30.06 10.24
CA PHE A 24 1.89 -30.86 11.22
C PHE A 24 1.24 -32.07 10.56
N ARG A 25 2.07 -33.07 10.22
CA ARG A 25 1.62 -34.45 10.01
C ARG A 25 2.67 -35.43 10.52
N ASN A 26 2.29 -36.17 11.56
CA ASN A 26 2.89 -37.40 12.07
C ASN A 26 4.34 -37.37 12.59
N ARG A 27 4.50 -37.63 13.90
CA ARG A 27 5.52 -38.56 14.41
C ARG A 27 5.08 -39.18 15.73
N HIS A 28 4.67 -40.45 15.65
CA HIS A 28 4.69 -41.38 16.78
C HIS A 28 6.12 -41.86 17.03
N GLY A 29 6.45 -42.10 18.31
CA GLY A 29 7.48 -43.04 18.75
C GLY A 29 8.91 -42.50 18.83
N ASN A 30 9.40 -42.21 20.04
CA ASN A 30 10.25 -43.16 20.77
C ASN A 30 10.61 -42.63 22.15
N ALA A 31 10.45 -43.49 23.15
CA ALA A 31 10.84 -43.28 24.52
C ALA A 31 12.37 -43.26 24.67
N ARG A 32 12.89 -42.35 25.49
CA ARG A 32 14.20 -42.52 26.12
C ARG A 32 14.16 -41.87 27.51
N LEU A 33 14.26 -42.73 28.53
CA LEU A 33 14.45 -42.36 29.93
C LEU A 33 15.71 -41.50 30.08
N LEU A 34 15.61 -40.34 30.72
CA LEU A 34 16.63 -39.83 31.64
C LEU A 34 16.00 -38.87 32.67
N LEU A 35 16.17 -39.27 33.94
CA LEU A 35 16.27 -38.51 35.20
C LEU A 35 15.16 -37.50 35.58
N ALA A 36 14.61 -37.78 36.75
CA ALA A 36 13.46 -37.16 37.38
C ALA A 36 13.69 -35.68 37.71
N ASP A 37 12.89 -34.81 37.07
CA ASP A 37 12.37 -33.61 37.75
C ASP A 37 10.86 -33.76 37.82
N SER A 38 10.27 -33.20 38.88
CA SER A 38 8.85 -33.29 39.20
C SER A 38 7.93 -33.07 37.98
N PRO A 39 7.01 -34.01 37.66
CA PRO A 39 6.22 -34.00 36.40
C PRO A 39 5.35 -32.75 36.17
N ARG A 40 4.99 -32.03 37.23
CA ARG A 40 4.12 -30.84 37.13
C ARG A 40 4.82 -29.58 36.65
N GLN A 41 6.12 -29.40 36.93
CA GLN A 41 6.86 -28.19 36.52
C GLN A 41 7.48 -28.31 35.12
N LYS A 42 7.87 -29.51 34.69
CA LYS A 42 8.36 -29.73 33.31
C LYS A 42 7.26 -29.50 32.26
N ALA A 43 6.01 -29.88 32.56
CA ALA A 43 4.89 -29.74 31.62
C ALA A 43 4.40 -28.29 31.44
N SER A 44 4.53 -27.42 32.45
CA SER A 44 4.18 -25.99 32.31
C SER A 44 5.25 -25.24 31.51
N ALA A 45 6.53 -25.46 31.84
CA ALA A 45 7.65 -24.81 31.15
C ALA A 45 7.74 -25.18 29.66
N GLU A 46 7.36 -26.39 29.27
CA GLU A 46 7.33 -26.81 27.86
C GLU A 46 6.18 -26.15 27.08
N LYS A 47 5.03 -25.92 27.72
CA LYS A 47 3.88 -25.21 27.11
C LYS A 47 4.24 -23.75 26.85
N ASP A 48 4.91 -23.10 27.78
CA ASP A 48 5.34 -21.70 27.62
C ASP A 48 6.35 -21.59 26.47
N LYS A 49 7.36 -22.47 26.42
CA LYS A 49 8.34 -22.52 25.33
C LYS A 49 7.69 -22.73 23.96
N ARG A 50 6.65 -23.57 23.88
CA ARG A 50 5.87 -23.76 22.64
C ARG A 50 5.08 -22.51 22.26
N HIS A 51 4.49 -21.82 23.23
CA HIS A 51 3.75 -20.58 22.98
C HIS A 51 4.67 -19.48 22.43
N PHE A 52 5.82 -19.25 23.06
CA PHE A 52 6.81 -18.29 22.55
C PHE A 52 7.35 -18.69 21.17
N GLY A 53 7.55 -19.99 20.91
CA GLY A 53 7.92 -20.50 19.60
C GLY A 53 6.86 -20.19 18.54
N LEU A 54 5.57 -20.36 18.87
CA LEU A 54 4.46 -20.03 18.00
C LEU A 54 4.42 -18.52 17.69
N THR A 55 4.55 -17.67 18.71
CA THR A 55 4.54 -16.21 18.54
C THR A 55 5.68 -15.74 17.64
N ARG A 56 6.88 -16.32 17.75
CA ARG A 56 8.01 -15.99 16.86
C ARG A 56 7.78 -16.48 15.43
N SER A 57 7.16 -17.65 15.24
CA SER A 57 6.85 -18.17 13.91
C SER A 57 5.80 -17.35 13.14
N PHE A 58 4.91 -16.65 13.87
CA PHE A 58 3.91 -15.75 13.27
C PHE A 58 4.55 -14.47 12.67
N GLY A 59 5.74 -14.07 13.14
CA GLY A 59 6.49 -12.94 12.60
C GLY A 59 7.19 -13.21 11.27
N GLY A 60 7.12 -14.43 10.73
CA GLY A 60 7.86 -14.82 9.53
C GLY A 60 9.38 -14.78 9.79
N ASP A 61 10.09 -13.88 9.12
CA ASP A 61 11.54 -13.69 9.27
C ASP A 61 11.91 -12.91 10.56
N GLU A 62 10.93 -12.30 11.23
CA GLU A 62 11.10 -11.54 12.48
C GLU A 62 11.19 -12.48 13.70
N SER A 63 12.37 -13.05 13.93
CA SER A 63 12.63 -13.95 15.07
C SER A 63 12.57 -13.30 16.47
N HIS A 64 12.49 -11.96 16.52
CA HIS A 64 12.46 -11.14 17.72
C HIS A 64 11.41 -10.03 17.61
N PRO A 65 10.11 -10.33 17.82
CA PRO A 65 9.07 -9.31 17.77
C PRO A 65 9.30 -8.24 18.84
N THR A 66 9.04 -6.98 18.49
CA THR A 66 8.94 -5.88 19.47
C THR A 66 7.84 -6.18 20.49
N VAL A 67 7.86 -5.52 21.66
CA VAL A 67 6.83 -5.70 22.69
C VAL A 67 5.43 -5.47 22.13
N VAL A 68 5.25 -4.45 21.28
CA VAL A 68 3.97 -4.15 20.61
C VAL A 68 3.54 -5.30 19.70
N ASN A 69 4.45 -5.79 18.85
CA ASN A 69 4.16 -6.90 17.93
C ASN A 69 3.85 -8.18 18.70
N PHE A 70 4.60 -8.47 19.77
CA PHE A 70 4.37 -9.60 20.64
C PHE A 70 2.97 -9.54 21.27
N THR A 71 2.58 -8.39 21.83
CA THR A 71 1.25 -8.20 22.42
C THR A 71 0.12 -8.37 21.39
N GLN A 72 0.31 -7.88 20.16
CA GLN A 72 -0.68 -8.04 19.09
C GLN A 72 -0.83 -9.51 18.66
N ILE A 73 0.29 -10.21 18.43
CA ILE A 73 0.28 -11.63 18.07
C ILE A 73 -0.30 -12.47 19.21
N PHE A 74 0.05 -12.15 20.46
CA PHE A 74 -0.51 -12.79 21.66
C PHE A 74 -2.04 -12.66 21.69
N ARG A 75 -2.57 -11.43 21.52
CA ARG A 75 -4.02 -11.19 21.47
C ARG A 75 -4.69 -12.00 20.36
N LEU A 76 -4.10 -12.04 19.16
CA LEU A 76 -4.61 -12.83 18.04
C LEU A 76 -4.64 -14.33 18.34
N LEU A 77 -3.56 -14.88 18.91
CA LEU A 77 -3.46 -16.29 19.27
C LEU A 77 -4.45 -16.67 20.38
N SER A 78 -4.66 -15.78 21.36
CA SER A 78 -5.63 -15.97 22.44
C SER A 78 -7.07 -16.00 21.92
N LEU A 79 -7.39 -15.24 20.87
CA LEU A 79 -8.71 -15.19 20.26
C LEU A 79 -8.94 -16.29 19.21
N TYR A 80 -7.87 -16.79 18.58
CA TYR A 80 -7.95 -17.76 17.49
C TYR A 80 -8.65 -19.07 17.90
N THR A 81 -8.28 -19.64 19.04
CA THR A 81 -8.89 -20.91 19.51
C THR A 81 -10.37 -20.74 19.83
N PRO A 82 -10.81 -19.75 20.64
CA PRO A 82 -12.24 -19.47 20.85
C PRO A 82 -13.02 -19.28 19.55
N ILE A 83 -12.54 -18.44 18.63
CA ILE A 83 -13.21 -18.14 17.36
C ILE A 83 -13.30 -19.40 16.48
N LYS A 84 -12.21 -20.15 16.33
CA LYS A 84 -12.19 -21.39 15.55
C LYS A 84 -13.13 -22.45 16.11
N THR A 85 -13.25 -22.51 17.43
CA THR A 85 -14.16 -23.45 18.12
C THR A 85 -15.62 -23.04 17.91
N ALA A 86 -15.92 -21.74 17.97
CA ALA A 86 -17.22 -21.19 17.64
C ALA A 86 -17.62 -21.44 16.17
N LEU A 87 -16.68 -21.29 15.23
CA LEU A 87 -16.93 -21.51 13.81
C LEU A 87 -17.10 -22.98 13.42
N ARG A 88 -16.49 -23.92 14.17
CA ARG A 88 -16.54 -25.37 13.86
C ARG A 88 -17.55 -26.15 14.69
N GLY A 89 -18.00 -25.62 15.81
CA GLY A 89 -18.98 -26.26 16.69
C GLY A 89 -20.38 -25.68 16.53
N LYS A 90 -21.41 -26.48 16.84
CA LYS A 90 -22.73 -25.94 17.24
C LYS A 90 -22.59 -25.39 18.66
N VAL A 91 -21.98 -24.21 18.81
CA VAL A 91 -21.91 -23.56 20.11
C VAL A 91 -23.32 -23.05 20.43
N GLN A 92 -24.01 -23.72 21.35
CA GLN A 92 -25.18 -23.16 22.02
C GLN A 92 -24.73 -22.63 23.38
N GLY A 93 -24.99 -21.35 23.62
CA GLY A 93 -24.61 -20.63 24.83
C GLY A 93 -24.52 -19.13 24.56
N GLU A 94 -24.66 -18.34 25.62
CA GLU A 94 -24.49 -16.89 25.56
C GLU A 94 -23.07 -16.53 25.08
N PRO A 95 -22.92 -15.53 24.19
CA PRO A 95 -21.62 -15.06 23.74
C PRO A 95 -20.73 -14.70 24.93
N ASN A 96 -19.47 -15.17 24.91
CA ASN A 96 -18.51 -14.78 25.93
C ASN A 96 -18.34 -13.25 25.89
N ALA A 97 -18.55 -12.58 27.04
CA ALA A 97 -18.47 -11.13 27.17
C ALA A 97 -17.17 -10.53 26.60
N VAL A 98 -16.08 -11.30 26.62
CA VAL A 98 -14.81 -10.90 25.99
C VAL A 98 -14.94 -10.77 24.47
N LEU A 99 -15.59 -11.71 23.79
CA LEU A 99 -15.76 -11.67 22.33
C LEU A 99 -16.70 -10.54 21.92
N VAL A 100 -17.79 -10.33 22.66
CA VAL A 100 -18.70 -9.19 22.47
C VAL A 100 -17.94 -7.87 22.64
N SER A 101 -17.15 -7.74 23.71
CA SER A 101 -16.37 -6.52 23.93
C SER A 101 -15.35 -6.25 22.82
N VAL A 102 -14.75 -7.30 22.24
CA VAL A 102 -13.80 -7.17 21.13
C VAL A 102 -14.52 -6.75 19.86
N GLU A 103 -15.67 -7.36 19.56
CA GLU A 103 -16.52 -6.97 18.44
C GLU A 103 -16.97 -5.51 18.55
N ASP A 104 -17.51 -5.11 19.70
CA ASP A 104 -17.93 -3.73 19.96
C ASP A 104 -16.78 -2.73 19.82
N THR A 105 -15.59 -3.09 20.35
CA THR A 105 -14.39 -2.26 20.22
C THR A 105 -13.98 -2.11 18.76
N LEU A 106 -14.01 -3.19 17.98
CA LEU A 106 -13.68 -3.16 16.56
C LEU A 106 -14.70 -2.34 15.77
N ASN A 107 -15.99 -2.53 16.02
CA ASN A 107 -17.07 -1.78 15.38
C ASN A 107 -16.98 -0.28 15.70
N THR A 108 -16.72 0.07 16.96
CA THR A 108 -16.51 1.45 17.40
C THR A 108 -15.29 2.08 16.72
N ALA A 109 -14.19 1.34 16.62
CA ALA A 109 -12.99 1.81 15.92
C ALA A 109 -13.24 2.01 14.42
N VAL A 110 -13.96 1.09 13.78
CA VAL A 110 -14.35 1.19 12.36
C VAL A 110 -15.22 2.42 12.13
N GLU A 111 -16.21 2.66 12.98
CA GLU A 111 -17.10 3.82 12.83
C GLU A 111 -16.35 5.13 13.09
N ALA A 112 -15.50 5.20 14.12
CA ALA A 112 -14.64 6.37 14.37
C ALA A 112 -13.73 6.68 13.18
N HIS A 113 -13.13 5.66 12.56
CA HIS A 113 -12.35 5.82 11.33
C HIS A 113 -13.20 6.31 10.15
N ARG A 114 -14.43 5.81 10.02
CA ARG A 114 -15.37 6.23 8.99
C ARG A 114 -15.77 7.68 9.15
N SER A 115 -16.14 8.10 10.36
CA SER A 115 -16.49 9.49 10.68
C SER A 115 -15.31 10.42 10.45
N LYS A 116 -14.10 10.06 10.89
CA LYS A 116 -12.89 10.86 10.66
C LYS A 116 -12.62 11.06 9.16
N ARG A 117 -12.81 10.02 8.34
CA ARG A 117 -12.65 10.10 6.90
C ARG A 117 -13.73 10.95 6.22
N ALA A 118 -14.97 10.89 6.71
CA ALA A 118 -16.05 11.73 6.23
C ALA A 118 -15.78 13.21 6.54
N ASN A 119 -15.39 13.53 7.78
CA ASN A 119 -15.04 14.89 8.19
C ASN A 119 -13.89 15.46 7.37
N LEU A 120 -12.83 14.68 7.18
CA LEU A 120 -11.70 15.04 6.31
C LEU A 120 -12.18 15.40 4.90
N ARG A 121 -13.07 14.59 4.32
CA ARG A 121 -13.62 14.87 2.99
C ARG A 121 -14.40 16.18 2.96
N THR A 122 -15.26 16.43 3.95
CA THR A 122 -16.04 17.66 4.04
C THR A 122 -15.15 18.90 4.18
N GLU A 123 -14.08 18.81 4.97
CA GLU A 123 -13.12 19.90 5.17
C GLU A 123 -12.34 20.21 3.89
N ILE A 124 -11.94 19.18 3.14
CA ILE A 124 -11.30 19.33 1.82
C ILE A 124 -12.28 19.96 0.82
N GLU A 125 -13.53 19.48 0.78
CA GLU A 125 -14.57 20.04 -0.09
C GLU A 125 -14.82 21.51 0.24
N ALA A 126 -14.81 21.90 1.53
CA ALA A 126 -14.94 23.29 1.97
C ALA A 126 -13.74 24.15 1.54
N ARG A 127 -12.50 23.71 1.78
CA ARG A 127 -11.29 24.42 1.34
C ARG A 127 -11.25 24.61 -0.17
N LEU A 128 -11.56 23.58 -0.95
CA LEU A 128 -11.64 23.69 -2.41
C LEU A 128 -12.77 24.62 -2.89
N LEU A 129 -13.81 24.81 -2.07
CA LEU A 129 -14.86 25.80 -2.30
C LEU A 129 -14.40 27.21 -1.92
N GLU A 130 -13.40 27.38 -1.05
CA GLU A 130 -12.80 28.67 -0.68
C GLU A 130 -11.65 29.08 -1.61
N MET A 131 -10.91 28.11 -2.19
CA MET A 131 -9.88 28.30 -3.24
C MET A 131 -10.43 28.88 -4.56
N THR A 132 -11.60 29.49 -4.53
CA THR A 132 -12.45 29.74 -5.69
C THR A 132 -12.32 31.15 -6.25
N SER A 133 -11.10 31.63 -6.45
CA SER A 133 -10.87 32.71 -7.41
C SER A 133 -10.40 32.11 -8.74
N PHE A 134 -10.92 32.64 -9.85
CA PHE A 134 -10.71 32.09 -11.19
C PHE A 134 -9.28 32.37 -11.69
N PRO A 135 -8.51 31.36 -12.10
CA PRO A 135 -7.44 31.60 -13.05
C PRO A 135 -8.04 31.90 -14.41
N ARG A 136 -7.75 33.08 -14.96
CA ARG A 136 -8.00 33.41 -16.37
C ARG A 136 -6.94 32.75 -17.26
N ILE A 137 -6.91 31.42 -17.32
CA ILE A 137 -6.08 30.78 -18.34
C ILE A 137 -6.87 30.81 -19.65
N THR A 138 -6.56 31.81 -20.47
CA THR A 138 -7.00 31.85 -21.87
C THR A 138 -6.17 30.82 -22.66
N PRO A 139 -6.79 30.04 -23.57
CA PRO A 139 -6.09 29.08 -24.42
C PRO A 139 -4.88 29.66 -25.20
N ASP A 140 -4.87 30.98 -25.40
CA ASP A 140 -3.81 31.74 -26.09
C ASP A 140 -2.43 31.67 -25.42
N GLN A 141 -2.34 31.36 -24.11
CA GLN A 141 -1.04 31.23 -23.44
C GLN A 141 -0.42 29.82 -23.55
N MET A 142 -1.13 28.86 -24.16
CA MET A 142 -0.63 27.49 -24.36
C MET A 142 -0.12 27.24 -25.79
N SER A 143 -0.12 28.27 -26.65
CA SER A 143 0.45 28.20 -28.00
C SER A 143 1.96 28.47 -27.95
N ASP A 144 2.73 27.49 -27.49
CA ASP A 144 4.12 27.37 -27.97
C ASP A 144 4.11 26.49 -29.23
N GLU A 145 3.73 27.16 -30.31
CA GLU A 145 3.86 26.69 -31.69
C GLU A 145 5.36 26.45 -31.93
N HIS A 146 5.73 25.19 -32.23
CA HIS A 146 7.08 24.73 -32.64
C HIS A 146 8.05 24.22 -31.56
N SER A 147 7.54 23.67 -30.46
CA SER A 147 8.39 22.85 -29.60
C SER A 147 8.55 21.43 -30.17
N TYR A 148 9.60 21.19 -30.99
CA TYR A 148 10.10 19.85 -31.34
C TYR A 148 10.65 19.08 -30.11
N PHE A 149 10.33 19.53 -28.91
CA PHE A 149 10.78 18.95 -27.66
C PHE A 149 10.08 17.63 -27.46
N ARG A 150 10.88 16.57 -27.55
CA ARG A 150 10.54 15.26 -27.01
C ARG A 150 10.14 15.49 -25.54
N GLY A 151 8.85 15.36 -25.25
CA GLY A 151 8.30 15.48 -23.90
C GLY A 151 9.13 14.66 -22.92
N SER A 152 9.33 15.19 -21.71
CA SER A 152 10.18 14.51 -20.75
C SER A 152 9.60 13.12 -20.43
N PRO A 153 10.45 12.14 -20.05
CA PRO A 153 9.94 10.85 -19.58
C PRO A 153 8.92 11.02 -18.44
N ASP A 154 9.12 12.04 -17.59
CA ASP A 154 8.23 12.37 -16.49
C ASP A 154 6.87 12.87 -16.98
N ASP A 155 6.84 13.77 -17.97
CA ASP A 155 5.60 14.23 -18.61
C ASP A 155 4.81 13.07 -19.22
N SER A 156 5.52 12.12 -19.84
CA SER A 156 4.87 10.93 -20.39
C SER A 156 4.26 10.04 -19.31
N VAL A 157 4.91 9.95 -18.15
CA VAL A 157 4.38 9.22 -16.99
C VAL A 157 3.17 9.96 -16.40
N VAL A 158 3.25 11.27 -16.25
CA VAL A 158 2.15 12.11 -15.77
C VAL A 158 0.94 11.99 -16.70
N TYR A 159 1.15 12.03 -18.02
CA TYR A 159 0.11 11.81 -19.02
C TYR A 159 -0.54 10.43 -18.88
N TYR A 160 0.27 9.37 -18.73
CA TYR A 160 -0.23 8.02 -18.52
C TYR A 160 -1.06 7.89 -17.23
N LEU A 161 -0.61 8.55 -16.14
CA LEU A 161 -1.34 8.61 -14.89
C LEU A 161 -2.66 9.39 -15.02
N ALA A 162 -2.66 10.52 -15.73
CA ALA A 162 -3.87 11.29 -16.02
C ALA A 162 -4.89 10.43 -16.78
N GLY A 163 -4.45 9.67 -17.79
CA GLY A 163 -5.31 8.70 -18.49
C GLY A 163 -5.88 7.62 -17.56
N TYR A 164 -5.10 7.13 -16.60
CA TYR A 164 -5.60 6.21 -15.57
C TYR A 164 -6.67 6.84 -14.67
N VAL A 165 -6.50 8.11 -14.28
CA VAL A 165 -7.50 8.85 -13.49
C VAL A 165 -8.79 9.00 -14.29
N VAL A 166 -8.71 9.40 -15.56
CA VAL A 166 -9.87 9.50 -16.46
C VAL A 166 -10.62 8.18 -16.54
N HIS A 167 -9.92 7.07 -16.77
CA HIS A 167 -10.53 5.73 -16.78
C HIS A 167 -11.25 5.39 -15.48
N LYS A 168 -10.70 5.81 -14.33
CA LYS A 168 -11.34 5.61 -13.03
C LYS A 168 -12.57 6.47 -12.85
N MET A 169 -12.56 7.72 -13.32
CA MET A 169 -13.71 8.62 -13.28
C MET A 169 -14.84 8.12 -14.18
N THR A 170 -14.54 7.63 -15.39
CA THR A 170 -15.53 7.02 -16.30
C THR A 170 -16.25 5.83 -15.66
N LYS A 171 -15.60 5.09 -14.76
CA LYS A 171 -16.23 3.97 -14.04
C LYS A 171 -17.10 4.37 -12.85
N ARG A 172 -16.95 5.60 -12.35
CA ARG A 172 -17.60 6.07 -11.12
C ARG A 172 -18.69 7.10 -11.38
N LYS A 173 -18.63 7.81 -12.51
CA LYS A 173 -19.52 8.93 -12.82
C LYS A 173 -20.36 8.64 -14.04
N GLU A 174 -21.62 9.05 -13.95
CA GLU A 174 -22.61 8.88 -15.02
C GLU A 174 -22.80 10.17 -15.83
N CYS A 175 -22.44 11.34 -15.26
CA CYS A 175 -22.58 12.64 -15.92
C CYS A 175 -21.62 12.74 -17.13
N GLN A 176 -22.19 12.64 -18.34
CA GLN A 176 -21.42 12.67 -19.58
C GLN A 176 -20.67 13.99 -19.79
N LEU A 177 -21.26 15.13 -19.40
CA LEU A 177 -20.61 16.44 -19.52
C LEU A 177 -19.33 16.53 -18.68
N CYS A 178 -19.32 15.92 -17.48
CA CYS A 178 -18.11 15.87 -16.66
C CYS A 178 -17.04 14.98 -17.27
N LEU A 179 -17.45 13.86 -17.86
CA LEU A 179 -16.51 12.93 -18.52
C LEU A 179 -15.92 13.54 -19.79
N GLN A 180 -16.71 14.26 -20.57
CA GLN A 180 -16.24 15.00 -21.75
C GLN A 180 -15.26 16.12 -21.39
N ASP A 181 -15.46 16.81 -20.26
CA ASP A 181 -14.53 17.86 -19.81
C ASP A 181 -13.12 17.32 -19.49
N VAL A 182 -13.00 16.06 -19.04
CA VAL A 182 -11.71 15.46 -18.62
C VAL A 182 -11.09 14.48 -19.60
N SER A 183 -11.83 14.05 -20.63
CA SER A 183 -11.36 13.04 -21.58
C SER A 183 -11.23 13.61 -22.99
N SER A 184 -10.34 13.02 -23.76
CA SER A 184 -10.17 13.28 -25.19
C SER A 184 -10.24 11.96 -25.94
N GLU A 185 -10.74 12.00 -27.18
CA GLU A 185 -10.75 10.83 -28.07
C GLU A 185 -9.35 10.54 -28.61
N ALA A 186 -8.55 11.58 -28.82
CA ALA A 186 -7.20 11.50 -29.36
C ALA A 186 -6.15 12.07 -28.37
N PRO A 187 -4.88 11.68 -28.54
CA PRO A 187 -3.76 12.33 -27.85
C PRO A 187 -3.79 13.85 -28.05
N VAL A 188 -3.77 14.61 -26.96
CA VAL A 188 -3.82 16.07 -27.07
C VAL A 188 -2.44 16.72 -27.19
N ILE A 189 -1.42 16.08 -26.62
CA ILE A 189 -0.02 16.42 -26.81
C ILE A 189 0.69 15.14 -27.26
N GLY A 190 1.13 15.10 -28.52
CA GLY A 190 1.63 13.87 -29.15
C GLY A 190 2.90 13.32 -28.49
N SER A 191 3.77 14.20 -27.98
CA SER A 191 5.02 13.81 -27.30
C SER A 191 4.76 13.21 -25.92
N ASP A 192 3.92 13.83 -25.09
CA ASP A 192 3.56 13.33 -23.76
C ASP A 192 2.76 12.02 -23.82
N ALA A 193 1.94 11.86 -24.86
CA ALA A 193 1.17 10.65 -25.05
C ALA A 193 2.02 9.43 -25.45
N TYR A 194 3.33 9.59 -25.68
CA TYR A 194 4.21 8.53 -26.18
C TYR A 194 4.06 7.22 -25.42
N LEU A 195 4.17 7.23 -24.08
CA LEU A 195 4.05 6.01 -23.26
C LEU A 195 2.66 5.38 -23.35
N THR A 196 1.61 6.19 -23.39
CA THR A 196 0.23 5.71 -23.51
C THR A 196 -0.01 5.07 -24.87
N THR A 197 0.40 5.75 -25.95
CA THR A 197 0.27 5.25 -27.32
C THR A 197 1.06 3.96 -27.50
N TYR A 198 2.31 3.92 -27.02
CA TYR A 198 3.17 2.73 -27.10
C TYR A 198 2.60 1.53 -26.34
N ARG A 199 1.92 1.76 -25.21
CA ARG A 199 1.30 0.69 -24.39
C ARG A 199 -0.12 0.32 -24.82
N SER A 200 -0.69 1.00 -25.82
CA SER A 200 -2.05 0.71 -26.25
C SER A 200 -2.06 -0.56 -27.11
N PHE A 201 -2.37 -1.70 -26.49
CA PHE A 201 -2.42 -3.00 -27.18
C PHE A 201 -3.62 -3.12 -28.15
N LYS A 202 -4.66 -2.32 -27.93
CA LYS A 202 -5.82 -2.18 -28.79
C LYS A 202 -6.23 -0.71 -28.82
N GLU A 203 -6.71 -0.23 -29.96
CA GLU A 203 -7.27 1.12 -30.06
C GLU A 203 -8.37 1.32 -29.01
N GLY A 204 -8.29 2.44 -28.28
CA GLY A 204 -9.19 2.76 -27.16
C GLY A 204 -9.01 1.95 -25.87
N SER A 205 -7.97 1.10 -25.77
CA SER A 205 -7.69 0.33 -24.53
C SER A 205 -7.21 1.19 -23.36
N LEU A 206 -6.63 2.35 -23.67
CA LEU A 206 -6.20 3.37 -22.74
C LEU A 206 -6.97 4.66 -23.03
N ARG A 207 -7.15 5.48 -21.99
CA ARG A 207 -7.88 6.75 -22.09
C ARG A 207 -6.89 7.90 -22.20
N HIS A 208 -7.27 8.89 -23.00
CA HIS A 208 -6.52 10.13 -23.14
C HIS A 208 -7.20 11.23 -22.30
N PRO A 209 -6.45 11.97 -21.46
CA PRO A 209 -6.97 13.14 -20.78
C PRO A 209 -7.21 14.29 -21.77
N SER A 210 -8.15 15.18 -21.46
CA SER A 210 -8.24 16.50 -22.10
C SER A 210 -7.05 17.39 -21.71
N ILE A 211 -6.79 18.48 -22.43
CA ILE A 211 -5.73 19.46 -22.06
C ILE A 211 -5.94 19.96 -20.64
N LYS A 212 -7.19 20.31 -20.35
CA LYS A 212 -7.63 20.83 -19.06
C LYS A 212 -7.33 19.85 -17.92
N MET A 213 -7.62 18.57 -18.13
CA MET A 213 -7.32 17.51 -17.17
C MET A 213 -5.81 17.27 -17.03
N LEU A 214 -5.06 17.30 -18.14
CA LEU A 214 -3.60 17.14 -18.11
C LEU A 214 -2.93 18.27 -17.32
N HIS A 215 -3.33 19.51 -17.58
CA HIS A 215 -2.85 20.69 -16.85
C HIS A 215 -3.14 20.56 -15.35
N PHE A 216 -4.39 20.24 -14.99
CA PHE A 216 -4.78 19.98 -13.60
C PHE A 216 -3.88 18.93 -12.94
N ILE A 217 -3.65 17.79 -13.60
CA ILE A 217 -2.84 16.71 -13.03
C ILE A 217 -1.35 17.10 -12.91
N ARG A 218 -0.81 17.90 -13.84
CA ARG A 218 0.57 18.42 -13.76
C ARG A 218 0.77 19.28 -12.52
N VAL A 219 -0.05 20.32 -12.35
CA VAL A 219 0.02 21.23 -11.20
C VAL A 219 -0.06 20.45 -9.89
N VAL A 220 -1.06 19.56 -9.76
CA VAL A 220 -1.21 18.75 -8.55
C VAL A 220 -0.03 17.79 -8.35
N ASN A 221 0.49 17.19 -9.42
CA ASN A 221 1.64 16.28 -9.31
C ASN A 221 2.92 17.01 -8.90
N GLU A 222 3.12 18.24 -9.38
CA GLU A 222 4.25 19.09 -9.00
C GLU A 222 4.18 19.44 -7.50
N SER A 223 3.04 19.93 -7.01
CA SER A 223 2.83 20.17 -5.56
C SER A 223 3.09 18.92 -4.74
N ILE A 224 2.50 17.78 -5.12
CA ILE A 224 2.75 16.50 -4.41
C ILE A 224 4.24 16.15 -4.40
N SER A 225 4.95 16.37 -5.51
CA SER A 225 6.35 15.99 -5.61
C SER A 225 7.22 16.91 -4.74
N PHE A 226 6.91 18.21 -4.73
CA PHE A 226 7.53 19.19 -3.86
C PHE A 226 7.33 18.82 -2.38
N SER A 227 6.10 18.62 -1.91
CA SER A 227 5.84 18.24 -0.52
C SER A 227 6.52 16.92 -0.12
N LEU A 228 6.61 15.96 -1.05
CA LEU A 228 7.25 14.67 -0.80
C LEU A 228 8.78 14.75 -0.75
N ASP A 229 9.40 15.67 -1.49
CA ASP A 229 10.84 15.85 -1.50
C ASP A 229 11.34 16.60 -0.25
N GLU A 230 10.55 17.54 0.27
CA GLU A 230 10.91 18.28 1.49
C GLU A 230 10.83 17.41 2.76
N GLU A 231 9.76 16.63 2.92
CA GLU A 231 9.47 15.97 4.20
C GLU A 231 9.30 14.44 4.12
N GLY A 232 9.16 13.91 2.92
CA GLY A 232 8.80 12.51 2.72
C GLY A 232 7.35 12.20 3.09
N LEU A 233 7.12 10.96 3.51
CA LEU A 233 5.78 10.45 3.77
C LEU A 233 5.33 10.80 5.20
N CYS A 234 4.48 11.82 5.33
CA CYS A 234 3.90 12.21 6.61
C CYS A 234 2.36 12.10 6.61
N ALA A 235 1.76 12.07 7.81
CA ALA A 235 0.31 11.99 7.97
C ALA A 235 -0.41 13.23 7.42
N ASP A 236 0.29 14.37 7.40
CA ASP A 236 -0.24 15.67 7.04
C ASP A 236 0.06 16.07 5.60
N LEU A 237 0.69 15.19 4.81
CA LEU A 237 1.06 15.46 3.42
C LEU A 237 -0.12 15.93 2.59
N PHE A 238 -1.31 15.37 2.85
CA PHE A 238 -2.53 15.78 2.16
C PHE A 238 -2.83 17.26 2.38
N TRP A 239 -2.69 17.75 3.61
CA TRP A 239 -2.93 19.15 3.97
C TRP A 239 -1.89 20.08 3.37
N LYS A 240 -0.62 19.66 3.35
CA LYS A 240 0.47 20.43 2.74
C LYS A 240 0.28 20.61 1.25
N VAL A 241 -0.12 19.54 0.57
CA VAL A 241 -0.50 19.63 -0.85
C VAL A 241 -1.67 20.58 -1.05
N LEU A 242 -2.64 20.64 -0.12
CA LEU A 242 -3.71 21.63 -0.22
C LEU A 242 -3.21 23.06 0.03
N ASP A 243 -2.39 23.28 1.06
CA ASP A 243 -1.81 24.60 1.35
C ASP A 243 -0.96 25.11 0.16
N GLU A 244 -0.20 24.23 -0.50
CA GLU A 244 0.54 24.57 -1.72
C GLU A 244 -0.37 24.84 -2.91
N LEU A 245 -1.48 24.10 -3.01
CA LEU A 245 -2.46 24.32 -4.07
C LEU A 245 -3.29 25.58 -3.85
N ASP A 246 -3.41 26.09 -2.62
CA ASP A 246 -4.06 27.38 -2.31
C ASP A 246 -3.31 28.54 -2.98
N GLU A 247 -1.98 28.44 -3.09
CA GLU A 247 -1.13 29.40 -3.80
C GLU A 247 -1.11 29.17 -5.34
N CYS A 248 -1.72 28.07 -5.81
CA CYS A 248 -1.74 27.70 -7.21
C CYS A 248 -3.10 27.99 -7.87
N ASP A 249 -3.03 28.45 -9.11
CA ASP A 249 -4.19 28.70 -9.96
C ASP A 249 -4.79 27.38 -10.51
N LEU A 250 -5.53 26.65 -9.65
CA LEU A 250 -6.02 25.31 -9.99
C LEU A 250 -7.23 25.33 -10.94
N THR A 251 -7.08 24.67 -12.09
CA THR A 251 -8.15 24.56 -13.08
C THR A 251 -9.31 23.67 -12.62
N ARG A 252 -10.54 24.17 -12.56
CA ARG A 252 -11.68 23.34 -12.14
C ARG A 252 -12.23 22.45 -13.25
N LEU A 253 -12.47 21.19 -12.91
CA LEU A 253 -12.97 20.15 -13.80
C LEU A 253 -14.47 19.91 -13.61
N GLY A 254 -15.15 19.46 -14.67
CA GLY A 254 -16.56 19.11 -14.68
C GLY A 254 -17.48 20.20 -15.24
N CYS A 255 -18.75 19.83 -15.44
CA CYS A 255 -19.79 20.76 -15.89
C CYS A 255 -20.22 21.71 -14.77
N ASP A 256 -20.93 22.80 -15.10
CA ASP A 256 -21.23 23.87 -14.14
C ASP A 256 -22.03 23.42 -12.90
N GLN A 257 -22.82 22.35 -13.01
CA GLN A 257 -23.56 21.78 -11.88
C GLN A 257 -22.68 20.98 -10.92
N HIS A 258 -21.63 20.32 -11.42
CA HIS A 258 -20.81 19.37 -10.65
C HIS A 258 -19.37 19.82 -10.47
N LYS A 259 -18.99 20.97 -11.04
CA LYS A 259 -17.61 21.48 -11.06
C LYS A 259 -16.89 21.41 -9.70
N PRO A 260 -17.46 21.88 -8.57
CA PRO A 260 -16.77 21.81 -7.28
C PRO A 260 -16.61 20.36 -6.78
N THR A 261 -17.69 19.59 -6.75
CA THR A 261 -17.69 18.22 -6.20
C THR A 261 -16.87 17.26 -7.04
N PHE A 262 -16.90 17.42 -8.37
CA PHE A 262 -16.13 16.60 -9.30
C PHE A 262 -14.63 16.92 -9.24
N THR A 263 -14.25 18.20 -9.20
CA THR A 263 -12.84 18.60 -9.01
C THR A 263 -12.28 18.02 -7.71
N CYS A 264 -13.01 18.14 -6.60
CA CYS A 264 -12.59 17.55 -5.33
C CYS A 264 -12.41 16.03 -5.41
N GLU A 265 -13.32 15.33 -6.06
CA GLU A 265 -13.20 13.87 -6.18
C GLU A 265 -11.98 13.45 -7.00
N VAL A 266 -11.68 14.17 -8.08
CA VAL A 266 -10.49 13.94 -8.90
C VAL A 266 -9.22 14.23 -8.08
N LEU A 267 -9.18 15.37 -7.39
CA LEU A 267 -8.04 15.77 -6.56
C LEU A 267 -7.74 14.73 -5.48
N PHE A 268 -8.76 14.39 -4.69
CA PHE A 268 -8.65 13.42 -3.61
C PHE A 268 -8.17 12.07 -4.13
N PHE A 269 -8.76 11.60 -5.23
CA PHE A 269 -8.37 10.32 -5.84
C PHE A 269 -6.91 10.34 -6.29
N PHE A 270 -6.46 11.43 -6.91
CA PHE A 270 -5.10 11.53 -7.42
C PHE A 270 -4.06 11.60 -6.30
N ILE A 271 -4.27 12.44 -5.27
CA ILE A 271 -3.38 12.54 -4.10
C ILE A 271 -3.23 11.17 -3.43
N VAL A 272 -4.35 10.50 -3.11
CA VAL A 272 -4.33 9.17 -2.49
C VAL A 272 -3.59 8.15 -3.35
N THR A 273 -3.79 8.21 -4.67
CA THR A 273 -3.10 7.31 -5.62
C THR A 273 -1.60 7.55 -5.62
N ARG A 274 -1.15 8.82 -5.62
CA ARG A 274 0.27 9.17 -5.57
C ARG A 274 0.91 8.77 -4.24
N MET A 275 0.25 9.04 -3.11
CA MET A 275 0.69 8.59 -1.79
C MET A 275 0.86 7.06 -1.74
N HIS A 276 -0.09 6.31 -2.30
CA HIS A 276 0.01 4.85 -2.35
C HIS A 276 1.22 4.37 -3.17
N PHE A 277 1.47 4.97 -4.34
CA PHE A 277 2.62 4.62 -5.17
C PHE A 277 3.94 4.97 -4.50
N TYR A 278 4.02 6.14 -3.86
CA TYR A 278 5.20 6.56 -3.12
C TYR A 278 5.48 5.63 -1.93
N ALA A 279 4.47 5.32 -1.11
CA ALA A 279 4.59 4.38 0.01
C ALA A 279 5.07 3.00 -0.45
N ARG A 280 4.51 2.50 -1.56
CA ARG A 280 4.92 1.22 -2.14
C ARG A 280 6.37 1.25 -2.63
N ASP A 281 6.82 2.35 -3.23
CA ASP A 281 8.21 2.49 -3.68
C ASP A 281 9.17 2.56 -2.48
N VAL A 282 8.89 3.38 -1.47
CA VAL A 282 9.67 3.46 -0.23
C VAL A 282 9.80 2.08 0.42
N ASN A 283 8.68 1.36 0.58
CA ASN A 283 8.69 0.01 1.16
C ASN A 283 9.53 -0.97 0.33
N ARG A 284 9.45 -0.92 -1.01
CA ARG A 284 10.28 -1.75 -1.89
C ARG A 284 11.78 -1.44 -1.73
N ARG A 285 12.14 -0.16 -1.62
CA ARG A 285 13.53 0.26 -1.39
C ARG A 285 14.04 -0.22 -0.03
N LEU A 286 13.23 -0.14 1.02
CA LEU A 286 13.55 -0.64 2.36
C LEU A 286 13.80 -2.15 2.36
N GLN A 287 12.89 -2.95 1.79
CA GLN A 287 13.08 -4.41 1.67
C GLN A 287 14.35 -4.77 0.90
N THR A 288 14.69 -3.99 -0.14
CA THR A 288 15.93 -4.20 -0.90
C THR A 288 17.15 -3.90 -0.04
N ARG A 289 17.14 -2.82 0.73
CA ARG A 289 18.22 -2.46 1.67
C ARG A 289 18.40 -3.53 2.76
N GLU A 290 17.32 -4.05 3.32
CA GLU A 290 17.37 -5.14 4.30
C GLU A 290 18.00 -6.41 3.72
N LYS A 291 17.57 -6.81 2.51
CA LYS A 291 18.16 -7.95 1.80
C LYS A 291 19.66 -7.76 1.56
N VAL A 292 20.08 -6.58 1.12
CA VAL A 292 21.49 -6.25 0.94
C VAL A 292 22.24 -6.30 2.28
N ALA A 293 21.70 -5.71 3.34
CA ALA A 293 22.33 -5.74 4.67
C ALA A 293 22.49 -7.18 5.21
N ILE A 294 21.49 -8.04 5.01
CA ILE A 294 21.55 -9.46 5.37
C ILE A 294 22.62 -10.18 4.53
N ALA A 295 22.66 -9.94 3.21
CA ALA A 295 23.66 -10.52 2.33
C ALA A 295 25.09 -10.09 2.72
N THR A 296 25.29 -8.82 3.05
CA THR A 296 26.58 -8.29 3.53
C THR A 296 26.98 -8.90 4.87
N LYS A 297 26.05 -9.04 5.83
CA LYS A 297 26.31 -9.72 7.11
C LYS A 297 26.71 -11.19 6.89
N LYS A 298 26.00 -11.91 6.01
CA LYS A 298 26.34 -13.28 5.64
C LYS A 298 27.71 -13.36 4.99
N ALA A 299 28.03 -12.49 4.04
CA ALA A 299 29.34 -12.45 3.38
C ALA A 299 30.49 -12.25 4.38
N ARG A 300 30.33 -11.36 5.37
CA ARG A 300 31.33 -11.18 6.44
C ARG A 300 31.53 -12.41 7.32
N LEU A 301 30.50 -13.25 7.50
CA LEU A 301 30.61 -14.52 8.23
C LEU A 301 31.34 -15.60 7.43
N PHE A 302 31.31 -15.52 6.09
CA PHE A 302 32.03 -16.43 5.20
C PHE A 302 33.48 -16.02 4.95
N VAL A 303 33.84 -14.75 5.14
CA VAL A 303 35.24 -14.32 5.21
C VAL A 303 35.76 -14.61 6.62
N LYS A 304 36.05 -15.88 6.92
CA LYS A 304 36.99 -16.19 8.01
C LYS A 304 38.36 -15.63 7.58
N PRO A 305 39.14 -15.01 8.48
CA PRO A 305 40.54 -14.73 8.16
C PRO A 305 41.20 -16.08 7.86
N LEU A 306 41.66 -16.26 6.62
CA LEU A 306 42.76 -17.19 6.40
C LEU A 306 43.93 -16.62 7.20
N ASN A 307 44.06 -17.09 8.44
CA ASN A 307 45.34 -17.07 9.14
C ASN A 307 46.25 -17.96 8.31
N ILE A 308 46.92 -17.32 7.36
CA ILE A 308 48.10 -17.80 6.66
C ILE A 308 49.16 -17.99 7.75
N CYS A 309 49.15 -19.16 8.38
CA CYS A 309 50.36 -19.71 8.99
C CYS A 309 51.28 -20.12 7.84
N ILE A 310 51.96 -19.14 7.23
CA ILE A 310 53.23 -19.44 6.56
C ILE A 310 54.20 -19.75 7.70
N VAL A 311 54.34 -21.04 7.96
CA VAL A 311 55.40 -21.61 8.77
C VAL A 311 56.70 -21.17 8.11
N CYS A 312 57.41 -20.25 8.77
CA CYS A 312 58.84 -20.02 8.57
C CYS A 312 59.56 -21.34 8.87
N VAL A 313 59.82 -22.14 7.85
CA VAL A 313 60.75 -23.27 7.96
C VAL A 313 62.15 -22.70 8.00
N TYR A 314 62.68 -22.62 9.21
CA TYR A 314 64.09 -22.56 9.53
C TYR A 314 64.86 -23.61 8.69
N LEU A 315 65.68 -23.16 7.74
CA LEU A 315 66.84 -23.92 7.28
C LEU A 315 68.06 -23.40 8.06
N GLY A 316 68.35 -24.08 9.17
CA GLY A 316 69.64 -24.02 9.85
C GLY A 316 70.69 -24.90 9.15
N PRO A 317 71.97 -24.72 9.49
CA PRO A 317 73.09 -24.84 8.56
C PRO A 317 73.65 -26.26 8.45
N ARG A 318 74.26 -26.59 7.31
CA ARG A 318 75.25 -27.68 7.20
C ARG A 318 76.41 -27.26 6.31
N GLN A 319 77.54 -27.09 7.01
CA GLN A 319 78.95 -27.36 6.66
C GLN A 319 79.47 -26.94 5.28
#